data_AF-A0A7V1UMM7-F1
#
_entry.id   AF-A0A7V1UMM7-F1
#
_cell.length_a   1.000
_cell.length_b   1.000
_cell.length_c   1.000
_cell.angle_alpha   90.00
_cell.angle_beta   90.00
_cell.angle_gamma   90.00
#
_symmetry.space_group_name_H-M   'P 1'
#
loop_
_entity.id
_entity.type
_entity.pdbx_description
1 polymer ?
#
loop_
_entity_poly.entity_id
_entity_poly.type
_entity_poly.pdbx_seq_one_letter_code
_entity_poly.pdbx_strand_id
1 'polypeptide(L)'
;MVAELNVLSEWIPEQMSPGTLFVLENAGEMGQQDDPYWAVLACPECGTLGLVTRRQINGIIPVMCGSDHCSAQFFLKDDNIEVRKPS
;
A
#
# COMPACT_ATOMS: atom_id res chain seq x y z
N MET A 1 27.18 -9.99 20.22
CA MET A 1 26.64 -10.13 18.86
C MET A 1 26.30 -8.74 18.39
N VAL A 2 27.02 -8.20 17.40
CA VAL A 2 26.71 -6.89 16.81
C VAL A 2 26.00 -7.21 15.51
N ALA A 3 24.71 -6.87 15.40
CA ALA A 3 23.95 -7.06 14.18
C ALA A 3 24.25 -5.88 13.23
N GLU A 4 24.60 -6.18 11.99
CA GLU A 4 24.81 -5.16 10.96
C GLU A 4 23.48 -4.56 10.53
N LEU A 5 23.46 -3.24 10.39
CA LEU A 5 22.32 -2.46 9.94
C LEU A 5 22.34 -2.41 8.41
N ASN A 6 21.44 -3.14 7.75
CA ASN A 6 21.26 -3.03 6.30
C ASN A 6 20.32 -1.88 5.98
N VAL A 7 20.87 -0.79 5.43
CA VAL A 7 20.09 0.35 4.93
C VAL A 7 19.84 0.12 3.44
N LEU A 8 18.57 0.09 3.04
CA LEU A 8 18.16 -0.14 1.66
C LEU A 8 17.65 1.16 1.05
N SER A 9 18.23 1.52 -0.09
CA SER A 9 17.97 2.77 -0.81
C SER A 9 16.87 2.63 -1.86
N GLU A 10 16.42 1.40 -2.16
CA GLU A 10 15.55 1.09 -3.30
C GLU A 10 14.46 0.09 -2.88
N TRP A 11 13.34 0.11 -3.59
CA TRP A 11 12.24 -0.81 -3.38
C TRP A 11 12.65 -2.26 -3.67
N ILE A 12 12.69 -3.11 -2.63
CA ILE A 12 12.87 -4.57 -2.76
C ILE A 12 11.54 -5.24 -2.44
N PRO A 13 10.79 -5.73 -3.44
CA PRO A 13 9.47 -6.36 -3.25
C PRO A 13 9.48 -7.51 -2.23
N GLU A 14 10.60 -8.24 -2.15
CA GLU A 14 10.81 -9.41 -1.28
C GLU A 14 10.83 -9.07 0.21
N GLN A 15 10.96 -7.78 0.57
CA GLN A 15 10.95 -7.30 1.95
C GLN A 15 9.62 -6.68 2.36
N MET A 16 8.66 -6.57 1.44
CA MET A 16 7.32 -6.09 1.78
C MET A 16 6.54 -7.21 2.48
N SER A 17 6.28 -7.01 3.77
CA SER A 17 5.35 -7.86 4.52
C SER A 17 3.91 -7.39 4.28
N PRO A 18 2.89 -8.24 4.47
CA PRO A 18 1.50 -7.80 4.45
C PRO A 18 1.28 -6.55 5.32
N GLY A 19 0.68 -5.51 4.74
CA GLY A 19 0.45 -4.21 5.38
C GLY A 19 1.58 -3.19 5.18
N THR A 20 2.71 -3.56 4.57
CA THR A 20 3.77 -2.61 4.23
C THR A 20 3.32 -1.69 3.09
N LEU A 21 3.50 -0.38 3.29
CA LEU A 21 3.27 0.67 2.31
C LEU A 21 4.61 1.29 1.91
N PHE A 22 4.85 1.43 0.61
CA PHE A 22 6.03 2.08 0.05
C PHE A 22 5.61 3.26 -0.82
N VAL A 23 6.00 4.47 -0.45
CA VAL A 23 5.69 5.69 -1.22
C VAL A 23 6.60 5.76 -2.44
N LEU A 24 6.01 6.00 -3.61
CA LEU A 24 6.76 6.09 -4.86
C LEU A 24 7.60 7.38 -4.88
N GLU A 25 8.82 7.32 -5.41
CA GLU A 25 9.67 8.50 -5.58
C GLU A 25 9.04 9.54 -6.52
N ASN A 26 8.31 9.07 -7.53
CA ASN A 26 7.55 9.87 -8.49
C ASN A 26 6.05 9.95 -8.14
N ALA A 27 5.71 9.91 -6.84
CA ALA A 27 4.33 10.02 -6.38
C ALA A 27 3.63 11.23 -7.01
N GLY A 28 2.50 10.97 -7.69
CA GLY A 28 1.75 12.02 -8.39
C GLY A 28 2.05 12.20 -9.87
N GLU A 29 3.09 11.57 -10.42
CA GLU A 29 3.48 11.73 -11.84
C GLU A 29 2.83 10.72 -12.79
N MET A 30 2.33 9.59 -12.26
CA MET A 30 1.71 8.51 -13.04
C MET A 30 0.31 8.18 -12.50
N GLY A 31 -0.60 7.78 -13.38
CA GLY A 31 -1.98 7.41 -13.03
C GLY A 31 -3.02 8.37 -13.62
N GLN A 32 -4.20 8.41 -13.01
CA GLN A 32 -5.26 9.32 -13.45
C GLN A 32 -4.92 10.76 -13.03
N GLN A 33 -5.16 11.74 -13.91
CA GLN A 33 -4.77 13.14 -13.68
C GLN A 33 -5.31 13.73 -12.37
N ASP A 34 -6.52 13.34 -11.97
CA ASP A 34 -7.18 13.81 -10.74
C ASP A 34 -6.98 12.88 -9.52
N ASP A 35 -6.46 11.67 -9.73
CA ASP A 35 -6.17 10.70 -8.67
C ASP A 35 -4.96 9.82 -9.04
N PRO A 36 -3.74 10.40 -9.04
CA PRO A 36 -2.54 9.69 -9.47
C PRO A 36 -2.14 8.62 -8.46
N TYR A 37 -1.29 7.70 -8.91
CA TYR A 37 -0.64 6.74 -8.04
C TYR A 37 0.35 7.44 -7.10
N TRP A 38 0.39 6.94 -5.88
CA TRP A 38 1.13 7.55 -4.78
C TRP A 38 2.06 6.56 -4.09
N ALA A 39 1.63 5.30 -3.96
CA ALA A 39 2.37 4.28 -3.23
C ALA A 39 2.08 2.87 -3.79
N VAL A 40 2.92 1.91 -3.42
CA VAL A 40 2.66 0.47 -3.51
C VAL A 40 2.32 -0.04 -2.11
N LEU A 41 1.25 -0.81 -1.99
CA LEU A 41 0.85 -1.45 -0.74
C LEU A 41 0.82 -2.96 -0.91
N ALA A 42 1.40 -3.69 0.05
CA ALA A 42 1.14 -5.10 0.24
C ALA A 42 -0.18 -5.29 1.00
N CYS A 43 -1.16 -5.96 0.39
CA CYS A 43 -2.44 -6.24 1.03
C CYS A 43 -2.22 -6.83 2.43
N PRO A 44 -2.83 -6.27 3.49
CA PRO A 44 -2.66 -6.75 4.87
C PRO A 44 -3.18 -8.17 5.08
N GLU A 45 -4.08 -8.65 4.22
CA GLU A 45 -4.69 -9.97 4.35
C GLU A 45 -3.93 -11.06 3.57
N CYS A 46 -3.56 -10.79 2.31
CA CYS A 46 -2.96 -11.81 1.43
C CYS A 46 -1.55 -11.46 0.92
N GLY A 47 -1.01 -10.29 1.24
CA GLY A 47 0.31 -9.84 0.80
C GLY A 47 0.43 -9.41 -0.67
N THR A 48 -0.63 -9.57 -1.47
CA THR A 48 -0.62 -9.13 -2.89
C THR A 48 -0.34 -7.65 -2.99
N LEU A 49 0.60 -7.29 -3.86
CA LEU A 49 1.01 -5.92 -4.10
C LEU A 49 0.00 -5.22 -5.00
N GLY A 50 -0.37 -3.99 -4.63
CA GLY A 50 -1.26 -3.13 -5.42
C GLY A 50 -0.81 -1.68 -5.37
N LEU A 51 -1.11 -0.94 -6.43
CA LEU A 51 -0.91 0.50 -6.46
C LEU A 51 -2.02 1.19 -5.66
N VAL A 52 -1.63 2.22 -4.92
CA VAL A 52 -2.53 3.04 -4.10
C VAL A 52 -2.55 4.45 -4.66
N THR A 53 -3.75 4.99 -4.86
CA THR A 53 -3.95 6.35 -5.37
C THR A 53 -3.90 7.38 -4.24
N ARG A 54 -3.80 8.66 -4.62
CA ARG A 54 -3.83 9.78 -3.66
C ARG A 54 -5.08 9.76 -2.78
N ARG A 55 -6.26 9.49 -3.34
CA ARG A 55 -7.51 9.46 -2.57
C ARG A 55 -7.55 8.29 -1.59
N GLN A 56 -6.95 7.15 -1.94
CA GLN A 56 -6.84 5.99 -1.06
C GLN A 56 -5.85 6.23 0.09
N ILE A 57 -4.68 6.82 -0.20
CA ILE A 57 -3.68 7.25 0.81
C ILE A 57 -4.30 8.19 1.85
N ASN A 58 -5.17 9.10 1.41
CA ASN A 58 -5.85 10.05 2.29
C ASN A 58 -7.13 9.48 2.96
N GLY A 59 -7.39 8.18 2.82
CA GLY A 59 -8.55 7.52 3.43
C GLY A 59 -9.92 7.95 2.91
N ILE A 60 -9.97 8.65 1.76
CA ILE A 60 -11.22 9.18 1.18
C ILE A 60 -12.06 8.04 0.59
N ILE A 61 -11.41 7.08 -0.03
CA ILE A 61 -12.01 5.88 -0.62
C ILE A 61 -11.26 4.63 -0.14
N PRO A 62 -11.91 3.46 -0.07
CA PRO A 62 -11.25 2.24 0.37
C PRO A 62 -10.22 1.75 -0.67
N VAL A 63 -9.18 1.11 -0.17
CA VAL A 63 -8.31 0.24 -0.95
C VAL A 63 -9.00 -1.11 -1.09
N MET A 64 -9.02 -1.62 -2.32
CA MET A 64 -9.52 -2.94 -2.67
C MET A 64 -8.32 -3.81 -3.03
N CYS A 65 -8.21 -5.02 -2.48
CA CYS A 65 -7.19 -5.93 -2.93
C CYS A 65 -7.42 -6.31 -4.40
N GLY A 66 -6.36 -6.27 -5.22
CA GLY A 66 -6.40 -6.65 -6.63
C GLY A 66 -6.15 -8.14 -6.90
N SER A 67 -6.14 -8.98 -5.86
CA SER A 67 -5.93 -10.42 -5.98
C SER A 67 -7.21 -11.14 -6.39
N ASP A 68 -7.10 -12.18 -7.21
CA ASP A 68 -8.24 -13.01 -7.61
C ASP A 68 -8.83 -13.86 -6.45
N HIS A 69 -8.07 -14.02 -5.37
CA HIS A 69 -8.44 -14.87 -4.23
C HIS A 69 -8.61 -14.09 -2.91
N CYS A 70 -8.49 -12.76 -2.93
CA CYS A 70 -8.66 -11.93 -1.74
C CYS A 70 -9.61 -10.78 -2.04
N SER A 71 -10.67 -10.67 -1.24
CA SER A 71 -11.70 -9.64 -1.36
C SER A 71 -11.57 -8.54 -0.30
N ALA A 72 -10.39 -8.41 0.32
CA ALA A 72 -10.12 -7.43 1.37
C ALA A 72 -10.44 -6.00 0.90
N GLN A 73 -11.12 -5.26 1.76
CA GLN A 73 -11.37 -3.83 1.59
C GLN A 73 -11.05 -3.14 2.90
N PHE A 74 -10.30 -2.04 2.83
CA PHE A 74 -9.88 -1.32 4.02
C PHE A 74 -9.57 0.13 3.70
N PHE A 75 -9.57 0.98 4.71
CA PHE A 75 -9.15 2.37 4.62
C PHE A 75 -7.76 2.53 5.19
N LEU A 76 -6.96 3.40 4.57
CA LEU A 76 -5.72 3.90 5.14
C LEU A 76 -6.05 5.16 5.94
N LYS A 77 -5.68 5.19 7.22
CA LYS A 77 -5.82 6.37 8.07
C LYS A 77 -4.52 6.62 8.81
N ASP A 78 -3.82 7.65 8.39
CA ASP A 78 -2.48 7.95 8.88
C ASP A 78 -1.59 6.70 8.76
N ASP A 79 -1.11 6.18 9.90
CA ASP A 79 -0.27 4.97 9.97
C ASP A 79 -1.07 3.68 10.24
N ASN A 80 -2.41 3.73 10.17
CA ASN A 80 -3.28 2.59 10.48
C ASN A 80 -4.06 2.09 9.27
N ILE A 81 -4.35 0.80 9.28
CA ILE A 81 -5.24 0.14 8.34
C ILE A 81 -6.54 -0.24 9.06
N GLU A 82 -7.66 0.31 8.60
CA GLU A 82 -8.99 0.00 9.14
C GLU A 82 -9.78 -0.89 8.17
N VAL A 83 -10.02 -2.14 8.56
CA VAL A 83 -10.81 -3.09 7.76
C VAL A 83 -12.24 -2.61 7.61
N ARG A 84 -12.72 -2.53 6.37
CA ARG A 84 -14.12 -2.22 6.07
C ARG A 84 -14.96 -3.46 6.35
N LYS A 85 -15.70 -3.44 7.45
CA LYS A 85 -16.67 -4.50 7.75
C LYS A 85 -17.84 -4.41 6.75
N PRO A 86 -18.31 -5.54 6.19
CA PRO A 86 -19.56 -5.55 5.43
C PRO A 86 -20.69 -5.09 6.35
N SER A 87 -21.52 -4.17 5.84
CA SER A 87 -22.74 -3.69 6.52
C SER A 87 -23.89 -4.65 6.30
#